data_AF-A0A3Q0IUN7-F1
#
_entry.id   AF-A0A3Q0IUN7-F1
#
_cell.length_a   1.000
_cell.length_b   1.000
_cell.length_c   1.000
_cell.angle_alpha   90.00
_cell.angle_beta   90.00
_cell.angle_gamma   90.00
#
_symmetry.space_group_name_H-M   'P 1'
#
loop_
_entity.id
_entity.type
_entity.pdbx_description
1 polymer ?
#
loop_
_entity_poly.entity_id
_entity_poly.type
_entity_poly.pdbx_seq_one_letter_code
_entity_poly.pdbx_strand_id
1 'polypeptide(L)'
;MSGTSSTNAPSMTNQIRVRPNRWKRHKVLVITIGDKSRAILQRLYGNNIILAANEVGRRPPTFLDASKVAQETSKYNFTSGKIIYNKFKSVVSYTTSDLPIFSLASVTAAPKLGVYDSLWKRCVET
;
A
#
# COMPACT_ATOMS: atom_id res chain seq x y z
N MET A 1 22.00 -5.57 -4.49
CA MET A 1 20.89 -5.30 -3.54
C MET A 1 19.57 -5.94 -4.02
N SER A 2 19.55 -7.24 -4.30
CA SER A 2 18.44 -7.92 -5.00
C SER A 2 17.42 -8.62 -4.08
N GLY A 3 17.64 -8.68 -2.77
CA GLY A 3 16.83 -9.51 -1.85
C GLY A 3 15.51 -8.89 -1.35
N THR A 4 15.33 -7.58 -1.43
CA THR A 4 14.22 -6.87 -0.75
C THR A 4 12.86 -7.12 -1.42
N SER A 5 12.78 -7.09 -2.74
CA SER A 5 11.54 -7.32 -3.48
C SER A 5 11.09 -8.79 -3.48
N SER A 6 12.04 -9.73 -3.41
CA SER A 6 11.75 -11.17 -3.32
C SER A 6 11.28 -11.59 -1.94
N THR A 7 11.54 -10.83 -0.88
CA THR A 7 10.98 -11.06 0.46
C THR A 7 9.58 -10.44 0.59
N ASN A 8 9.33 -9.31 -0.08
CA ASN A 8 8.03 -8.64 -0.03
C ASN A 8 6.91 -9.43 -0.68
N ALA A 9 7.16 -10.00 -1.85
CA ALA A 9 6.11 -10.71 -2.58
C ALA A 9 5.60 -11.98 -1.86
N PRO A 10 6.47 -12.84 -1.27
CA PRO A 10 6.03 -13.95 -0.41
C PRO A 10 5.37 -13.46 0.87
N SER A 11 5.81 -12.35 1.48
CA SER A 11 5.15 -11.77 2.65
C SER A 11 3.74 -11.25 2.30
N MET A 12 3.57 -10.58 1.16
CA MET A 12 2.27 -10.17 0.63
C MET A 12 1.38 -11.38 0.35
N THR A 13 1.89 -12.38 -0.35
CA THR A 13 1.15 -13.62 -0.65
C THR A 13 0.79 -14.38 0.61
N ASN A 14 1.69 -14.47 1.61
CA ASN A 14 1.38 -15.08 2.90
C ASN A 14 0.33 -14.27 3.66
N GLN A 15 0.36 -12.94 3.64
CA GLN A 15 -0.71 -12.16 4.28
C GLN A 15 -2.07 -12.33 3.57
N ILE A 16 -2.09 -12.42 2.23
CA ILE A 16 -3.30 -12.69 1.45
C ILE A 16 -3.80 -14.13 1.71
N ARG A 17 -2.88 -15.11 1.81
CA ARG A 17 -3.15 -16.54 1.99
C ARG A 17 -3.53 -16.91 3.43
N VAL A 18 -2.96 -16.24 4.44
CA VAL A 18 -3.24 -16.47 5.88
C VAL A 18 -4.53 -15.77 6.34
N ARG A 19 -5.06 -14.82 5.55
CA ARG A 19 -6.38 -14.19 5.80
C ARG A 19 -7.41 -14.47 4.69
N PRO A 20 -7.66 -15.72 4.31
CA PRO A 20 -8.50 -16.06 3.16
C PRO A 20 -9.99 -15.70 3.37
N ASN A 21 -10.47 -15.58 4.61
CA ASN A 21 -11.91 -15.46 4.89
C ASN A 21 -12.46 -14.04 5.00
N ARG A 22 -11.63 -12.98 5.07
CA ARG A 22 -12.12 -11.59 5.14
C ARG A 22 -12.08 -10.86 3.79
N TRP A 23 -11.20 -11.26 2.87
CA TRP A 23 -11.03 -10.62 1.54
C TRP A 23 -11.70 -11.38 0.38
N LYS A 24 -12.26 -12.59 0.59
CA LYS A 24 -12.96 -13.36 -0.45
C LYS A 24 -14.23 -12.68 -1.02
N ARG A 25 -14.78 -11.67 -0.33
CA ARG A 25 -16.00 -10.95 -0.76
C ARG A 25 -15.74 -9.60 -1.42
N HIS A 26 -14.53 -9.06 -1.33
CA HIS A 26 -14.20 -7.74 -1.88
C HIS A 26 -13.08 -7.86 -2.89
N LYS A 27 -13.26 -7.22 -4.06
CA LYS A 27 -12.26 -7.15 -5.13
C LYS A 27 -10.97 -6.54 -4.57
N VAL A 28 -9.93 -7.36 -4.41
CA VAL A 28 -8.63 -6.90 -3.91
C VAL A 28 -7.92 -6.17 -5.03
N LEU A 29 -7.59 -4.90 -4.81
CA LEU A 29 -6.85 -4.10 -5.76
C LEU A 29 -5.39 -4.07 -5.32
N VAL A 30 -4.49 -4.52 -6.19
CA VAL A 30 -3.06 -4.51 -5.93
C VAL A 30 -2.42 -3.41 -6.75
N ILE A 31 -1.67 -2.54 -6.07
CA ILE A 31 -0.84 -1.52 -6.70
C ILE A 31 0.61 -1.93 -6.51
N THR A 32 1.34 -2.06 -7.62
CA THR A 32 2.74 -2.49 -7.60
C THR A 32 3.67 -1.33 -7.89
N ILE A 33 4.76 -1.25 -7.12
CA ILE A 33 5.81 -0.26 -7.34
C ILE A 33 7.04 -1.02 -7.85
N GLY A 34 7.44 -0.71 -9.09
CA GLY A 34 8.55 -1.32 -9.82
C GLY A 34 8.21 -2.63 -10.55
N ASP A 35 8.95 -2.90 -11.63
CA ASP A 35 8.71 -4.07 -12.50
C ASP A 35 8.95 -5.41 -11.79
N LYS A 36 9.85 -5.45 -10.81
CA LYS A 36 10.16 -6.68 -10.09
C LYS A 36 9.03 -7.14 -9.17
N SER A 37 8.33 -6.21 -8.52
CA SER A 37 7.16 -6.56 -7.70
C SER A 37 6.00 -6.98 -8.61
N ARG A 38 5.81 -6.27 -9.74
CA ARG A 38 4.86 -6.63 -10.79
C ARG A 38 5.07 -8.04 -11.31
N ALA A 39 6.30 -8.42 -11.70
CA ALA A 39 6.58 -9.73 -12.28
C ALA A 39 6.25 -10.90 -11.33
N ILE A 40 6.46 -10.72 -10.02
CA ILE A 40 6.15 -11.76 -9.03
C ILE A 40 4.63 -11.82 -8.76
N LEU A 41 3.98 -10.68 -8.59
CA LEU A 41 2.55 -10.59 -8.31
C LEU A 41 1.69 -10.95 -9.53
N GLN A 42 2.18 -10.72 -10.75
CA GLN A 42 1.47 -11.08 -11.98
C GLN A 42 1.23 -12.59 -12.09
N ARG A 43 2.15 -13.41 -11.58
CA ARG A 43 2.01 -14.88 -11.56
C ARG A 43 0.92 -15.37 -10.59
N LEU A 44 0.66 -14.62 -9.53
CA LEU A 44 -0.24 -15.04 -8.44
C LEU A 44 -1.61 -14.34 -8.51
N TYR A 45 -1.62 -13.07 -8.88
CA TYR A 45 -2.77 -12.17 -8.81
C TYR A 45 -2.83 -11.21 -10.00
N GLY A 46 -2.45 -11.67 -11.21
CA GLY A 46 -2.40 -10.82 -12.42
C GLY A 46 -3.70 -10.06 -12.72
N ASN A 47 -4.85 -10.67 -12.47
CA ASN A 47 -6.17 -10.06 -12.71
C ASN A 47 -6.54 -8.93 -11.73
N ASN A 48 -5.79 -8.79 -10.63
CA ASN A 48 -6.06 -7.86 -9.55
C ASN A 48 -5.12 -6.64 -9.56
N ILE A 49 -4.16 -6.59 -10.49
CA ILE A 49 -3.21 -5.48 -10.62
C ILE A 49 -3.90 -4.37 -11.42
N ILE A 50 -4.10 -3.22 -10.77
CA ILE A 50 -4.74 -2.05 -11.42
C ILE A 50 -3.70 -1.04 -11.87
N LEU A 51 -2.68 -0.81 -11.04
CA LEU A 51 -1.69 0.22 -11.30
C LEU A 51 -0.30 -0.30 -10.99
N ALA A 52 0.63 -0.03 -11.91
CA ALA A 52 2.03 -0.34 -11.75
C ALA A 52 2.86 0.93 -12.01
N ALA A 53 3.56 1.40 -10.98
CA ALA A 53 4.52 2.49 -11.12
C ALA A 53 5.87 1.92 -11.57
N ASN A 54 6.27 2.22 -12.80
CA ASN A 54 7.54 1.75 -13.38
C ASN A 54 8.67 2.76 -13.09
N GLU A 55 9.93 2.34 -13.32
CA GLU A 55 11.16 3.15 -13.14
C GLU A 55 11.55 3.52 -11.71
N VAL A 56 10.93 2.93 -10.70
CA VAL A 56 11.28 3.17 -9.29
C VAL A 56 12.61 2.48 -8.96
N GLY A 57 13.70 3.25 -9.05
CA GLY A 57 15.07 2.78 -8.77
C GLY A 57 16.13 3.24 -9.77
N ARG A 58 15.76 3.84 -10.91
CA ARG A 58 16.75 4.42 -11.85
C ARG A 58 17.24 5.79 -11.38
N ARG A 59 16.33 6.59 -10.84
CA ARG A 59 16.62 7.85 -10.14
C ARG A 59 16.33 7.68 -8.65
N PRO A 60 17.00 8.45 -7.77
CA PRO A 60 16.63 8.45 -6.35
C PRO A 60 15.14 8.82 -6.24
N PRO A 61 14.33 8.04 -5.50
CA PRO A 61 12.90 8.26 -5.42
C PRO A 61 12.63 9.63 -4.81
N THR A 62 11.89 10.48 -5.53
CA THR A 62 11.55 11.81 -5.06
C THR A 62 10.14 11.84 -4.47
N PHE A 63 9.87 12.82 -3.60
CA PHE A 63 8.50 13.04 -3.09
C PHE A 63 7.50 13.31 -4.23
N LEU A 64 7.96 13.91 -5.33
CA LEU A 64 7.13 14.17 -6.51
C LEU A 64 6.61 12.85 -7.12
N ASP A 65 7.45 11.82 -7.20
CA ASP A 65 7.05 10.52 -7.73
C ASP A 65 6.05 9.83 -6.79
N ALA A 66 6.27 9.92 -5.48
CA ALA A 66 5.33 9.42 -4.48
C ALA A 66 3.97 10.14 -4.55
N SER A 67 3.97 11.46 -4.74
CA SER A 67 2.76 12.27 -4.88
C SER A 67 1.95 11.87 -6.12
N LYS A 68 2.61 11.65 -7.27
CA LYS A 68 1.94 11.16 -8.49
C LYS A 68 1.29 9.79 -8.25
N VAL A 69 2.00 8.86 -7.62
CA VAL A 69 1.45 7.54 -7.28
C VAL A 69 0.27 7.66 -6.30
N ALA A 70 0.37 8.54 -5.31
CA ALA A 70 -0.70 8.81 -4.36
C ALA A 70 -1.93 9.41 -5.05
N GLN A 71 -1.76 10.39 -5.95
CA GLN A 71 -2.84 10.99 -6.72
C GLN A 71 -3.56 9.96 -7.60
N GLU A 72 -2.81 9.10 -8.30
CA GLU A 72 -3.41 8.01 -9.08
C GLU A 72 -4.12 6.99 -8.18
N THR A 73 -3.57 6.70 -7.00
CA THR A 73 -4.20 5.79 -6.02
C THR A 73 -5.50 6.37 -5.45
N SER A 74 -5.55 7.68 -5.21
CA SER A 74 -6.73 8.39 -4.68
C SER A 74 -7.92 8.40 -5.63
N LYS A 75 -7.69 8.25 -6.95
CA LYS A 75 -8.78 8.10 -7.93
C LYS A 75 -9.57 6.81 -7.73
N TYR A 76 -8.99 5.82 -7.05
CA TYR A 76 -9.67 4.56 -6.74
C TYR A 76 -10.32 4.63 -5.36
N ASN A 77 -11.61 4.32 -5.29
CA ASN A 77 -12.32 4.26 -4.02
C ASN A 77 -11.92 3.00 -3.23
N PHE A 78 -11.06 3.16 -2.23
CA PHE A 78 -10.70 2.12 -1.27
C PHE A 78 -11.38 2.38 0.08
N THR A 79 -11.93 1.34 0.71
CA THR A 79 -12.46 1.44 2.08
C THR A 79 -11.35 1.27 3.11
N SER A 80 -10.47 0.30 2.90
CA SER A 80 -9.31 0.04 3.75
C SER A 80 -8.20 -0.58 2.92
N GLY A 81 -6.97 -0.20 3.21
CA GLY A 81 -5.78 -0.65 2.50
C GLY A 81 -4.62 -0.90 3.46
N LYS A 82 -3.57 -1.55 2.94
CA LYS A 82 -2.30 -1.70 3.65
C LYS A 82 -1.16 -1.50 2.65
N ILE A 83 -0.21 -0.65 3.01
CA ILE A 83 1.07 -0.56 2.32
C ILE A 83 2.01 -1.57 2.96
N ILE A 84 2.62 -2.41 2.13
CA ILE A 84 3.66 -3.34 2.57
C ILE A 84 4.98 -2.82 2.04
N TYR A 85 5.89 -2.52 2.96
CA TYR A 85 7.20 -1.98 2.63
C TYR A 85 8.29 -2.65 3.47
N ASN A 86 9.53 -2.52 3.01
CA ASN A 86 10.68 -2.94 3.77
C ASN A 86 11.18 -1.79 4.63
N LYS A 87 11.09 -1.97 5.94
CA LYS A 87 11.72 -1.08 6.90
C LYS A 87 13.20 -1.46 7.02
N PHE A 88 14.07 -0.47 6.81
CA PHE A 88 15.49 -0.63 7.05
C PHE A 88 15.71 -0.83 8.56
N LYS A 89 16.37 -1.93 8.93
CA LYS A 89 16.76 -2.21 10.31
C LYS A 89 18.27 -2.09 10.48
N SER A 90 19.03 -2.70 9.59
CA SER A 90 20.50 -2.60 9.56
C SER A 90 21.02 -2.84 8.13
N VAL A 91 22.31 -2.60 7.91
CA VAL A 91 22.99 -2.83 6.60
C VAL A 91 22.80 -4.28 6.11
N VAL A 92 22.61 -5.21 7.04
CA VAL A 92 22.48 -6.66 6.78
C VAL A 92 21.01 -7.10 6.75
N SER A 93 20.06 -6.32 7.30
CA SER A 93 18.69 -6.79 7.50
C SER A 93 17.60 -5.74 7.23
N TYR A 94 16.56 -6.21 6.55
CA TYR A 94 15.31 -5.50 6.30
C TYR A 94 14.15 -6.27 6.94
N THR A 95 13.18 -5.56 7.50
CA THR A 95 11.97 -6.17 8.06
C THR A 95 10.75 -5.76 7.24
N THR A 96 9.93 -6.71 6.85
CA THR A 96 8.65 -6.42 6.18
C THR A 96 7.68 -5.85 7.20
N SER A 97 7.22 -4.62 6.97
CA SER A 97 6.27 -3.92 7.85
C SER A 97 5.03 -3.54 7.06
N ASP A 98 3.86 -3.62 7.70
CA ASP A 98 2.60 -3.14 7.14
C ASP A 98 2.19 -1.79 7.74
N LEU A 99 1.81 -0.86 6.87
CA LEU A 99 1.24 0.43 7.25
C LEU A 99 -0.22 0.46 6.78
N PRO A 100 -1.20 0.50 7.71
CA PRO A 100 -2.61 0.55 7.34
C PRO A 100 -2.99 1.92 6.78
N ILE A 101 -3.72 1.93 5.66
CA ILE A 101 -4.35 3.13 5.10
C ILE A 101 -5.85 3.03 5.34
N PHE A 102 -6.43 4.12 5.84
CA PHE A 102 -7.87 4.26 6.02
C PHE A 102 -8.40 5.36 5.11
N SER A 103 -9.59 5.16 4.55
CA SER A 103 -10.30 6.21 3.84
C SER A 103 -10.85 7.25 4.81
N LEU A 104 -11.10 8.45 4.31
CA LEU A 104 -11.67 9.54 5.09
C LEU A 104 -12.99 9.12 5.77
N ALA A 105 -13.85 8.37 5.06
CA ALA A 105 -15.09 7.82 5.62
C ALA A 105 -14.86 6.87 6.81
N SER A 106 -13.81 6.04 6.74
CA SER A 106 -13.46 5.13 7.84
C SER A 106 -12.85 5.88 9.02
N VAL A 107 -12.16 7.00 8.76
CA VAL A 107 -11.61 7.85 9.81
C VAL A 107 -12.74 8.60 10.51
N THR A 108 -13.67 9.23 9.79
CA THR A 108 -14.83 9.95 10.36
C THR A 108 -15.73 9.06 11.23
N ALA A 109 -15.85 7.77 10.89
CA ALA A 109 -16.61 6.81 11.68
C ALA A 109 -15.90 6.34 12.97
N ALA A 110 -14.65 6.76 13.21
CA ALA A 110 -13.87 6.29 14.35
C ALA A 110 -14.38 6.93 15.67
N PRO A 111 -14.69 6.13 16.70
CA PRO A 111 -15.28 6.62 17.95
C PRO A 111 -14.36 7.53 18.78
N LYS A 112 -13.06 7.58 18.45
CA LYS A 112 -12.06 8.44 19.12
C LYS A 112 -12.01 9.86 18.56
N LEU A 113 -12.73 10.17 17.48
CA LEU A 113 -12.76 11.52 16.90
C LEU A 113 -13.60 12.53 17.68
N GLY A 114 -14.45 12.10 18.61
CA GLY A 114 -15.29 13.01 19.41
C GLY A 114 -14.50 14.05 20.21
N VAL A 115 -13.21 13.80 20.48
CA VAL A 115 -12.30 14.73 21.18
C VAL A 115 -11.62 15.71 20.22
N TYR A 116 -11.60 15.44 18.91
CA TYR A 116 -10.84 16.17 17.89
C TYR A 116 -11.70 16.85 16.80
N ASP A 117 -13.03 16.78 16.88
CA ASP A 117 -13.97 17.26 15.85
C ASP A 117 -13.81 18.76 15.52
N SER A 118 -13.38 19.58 16.49
CA SER A 118 -13.19 21.04 16.32
C SER A 118 -11.95 21.43 15.52
N LEU A 119 -10.94 20.56 15.40
CA LEU A 119 -9.74 20.80 14.59
C LEU A 119 -9.79 20.06 13.24
N TRP A 120 -10.54 18.97 13.16
CA TRP A 120 -10.55 18.06 12.02
C TRP A 120 -11.20 18.64 10.75
N LYS A 121 -12.33 19.35 10.86
CA LYS A 121 -13.09 19.84 9.70
C LYS A 121 -12.32 20.87 8.86
N ARG A 122 -11.40 21.63 9.47
CA ARG A 122 -10.65 22.68 8.77
C ARG A 122 -9.48 22.15 7.94
N CYS A 123 -8.86 21.05 8.34
CA CYS A 123 -7.61 20.55 7.73
C CYS A 123 -7.81 19.50 6.64
N VAL A 124 -9.04 19.02 6.43
CA VAL A 124 -9.36 17.95 5.48
C VAL A 124 -9.83 18.48 4.11
N GLU A 125 -10.23 19.74 4.03
CA GLU A 125 -10.83 20.36 2.82
C GLU A 125 -9.90 21.31 2.04
N THR A 126 -8.61 21.36 2.37
CA THR A 126 -7.57 22.10 1.60
C THR A 126 -6.64 21.15 0.88
#